data_AF-A0A1V6IWU3-F1
#
_entry.id   AF-A0A1V6IWU3-F1
#
_cell.length_a   1.000
_cell.length_b   1.000
_cell.length_c   1.000
_cell.angle_alpha   90.00
_cell.angle_beta   90.00
_cell.angle_gamma   90.00
#
_symmetry.space_group_name_H-M   'P 1'
#
loop_
_entity.id
_entity.type
_entity.pdbx_description
1 polymer ?
#
loop_
_entity_poly.entity_id
_entity_poly.type
_entity_poly.pdbx_seq_one_letter_code
_entity_poly.pdbx_strand_id
1 'polypeptide(L)'
;MKKWLIGIMSLVWATSLISLSPVTVNAQNLDVWGNTQNSYANIGLSDTDPRDVVANVIKVVLGFLGTIAVVLIIVAGFQWMTAAGSEDKIAKAKKIMTAAVIGLVIVLMAYALSTFVINAIISATNPSTAVPD
;
A
#
# COMPACT_ATOMS: atom_id res chain seq x y z
N MET A 1 35.44 -4.26 2.39
CA MET A 1 34.21 -3.42 2.42
C MET A 1 33.31 -3.54 1.19
N LYS A 2 33.79 -4.00 0.02
CA LYS A 2 32.96 -4.05 -1.22
C LYS A 2 32.10 -5.32 -1.37
N LYS A 3 32.44 -6.41 -0.67
CA LYS A 3 31.80 -7.73 -0.82
C LYS A 3 30.45 -7.87 -0.09
N TRP A 4 30.26 -7.13 1.00
CA TRP A 4 29.02 -7.14 1.78
C TRP A 4 27.90 -6.33 1.10
N LEU A 5 28.25 -5.26 0.37
CA LEU A 5 27.30 -4.41 -0.33
C LEU A 5 26.60 -5.15 -1.50
N ILE A 6 27.36 -6.00 -2.21
CA ILE A 6 26.84 -6.82 -3.32
C ILE A 6 25.88 -7.90 -2.81
N GLY A 7 26.13 -8.44 -1.61
CA GLY A 7 25.22 -9.41 -0.97
C GLY A 7 23.86 -8.81 -0.61
N ILE A 8 23.82 -7.58 -0.12
CA ILE A 8 22.57 -6.89 0.25
C ILE A 8 21.79 -6.48 -1.00
N MET A 9 22.49 -6.00 -2.04
CA MET A 9 21.83 -5.63 -3.31
C MET A 9 21.27 -6.85 -4.05
N SER A 10 21.94 -8.00 -3.97
CA SER A 10 21.45 -9.29 -4.51
C SER A 10 20.20 -9.77 -3.79
N LEU A 11 20.07 -9.53 -2.48
CA LEU A 11 18.89 -9.91 -1.70
C LEU A 11 17.68 -9.07 -2.12
N VAL A 12 17.87 -7.77 -2.36
CA VAL A 12 16.82 -6.86 -2.84
C VAL A 12 16.37 -7.22 -4.26
N TRP A 13 17.28 -7.71 -5.11
CA TRP A 13 16.92 -8.16 -6.47
C TRP A 13 16.19 -9.52 -6.45
N ALA A 14 16.57 -10.43 -5.55
CA ALA A 14 15.93 -11.73 -5.38
C ALA A 14 14.50 -11.63 -4.82
N THR A 15 14.22 -10.70 -3.90
CA THR A 15 12.87 -10.49 -3.37
C THR A 15 11.92 -9.87 -4.40
N SER A 16 12.44 -9.10 -5.35
CA SER A 16 11.65 -8.55 -6.47
C SER A 16 11.27 -9.58 -7.52
N LEU A 17 12.05 -10.67 -7.66
CA LEU A 17 11.76 -11.74 -8.63
C LEU A 17 10.72 -12.76 -8.13
N ILE A 18 10.48 -12.86 -6.82
CA ILE A 18 9.45 -13.74 -6.24
C ILE A 18 8.02 -13.21 -6.47
N SER A 19 7.87 -11.92 -6.83
CA SER A 19 6.56 -11.31 -7.13
C SER A 19 6.01 -11.65 -8.52
N LEU A 20 6.73 -12.45 -9.32
CA LEU A 20 6.36 -12.82 -10.69
C LEU A 20 5.95 -14.30 -10.86
N SER A 21 5.98 -15.12 -9.81
CA SER A 21 5.36 -16.45 -9.89
C SER A 21 3.85 -16.32 -9.69
N PRO A 22 2.99 -16.82 -10.60
CA PRO A 22 1.56 -16.90 -10.32
C PRO A 22 1.37 -17.76 -9.06
N VAL A 23 0.80 -17.18 -8.01
CA VAL A 23 0.32 -17.94 -6.85
C VAL A 23 -0.72 -18.90 -7.39
N THR A 24 -0.39 -20.18 -7.50
CA THR A 24 -1.37 -21.23 -7.72
C THR A 24 -2.17 -21.35 -6.43
N VAL A 25 -3.39 -20.80 -6.45
CA VAL A 25 -4.37 -21.06 -5.39
C VAL A 25 -4.80 -22.53 -5.54
N ASN A 26 -4.50 -23.36 -4.54
CA ASN A 26 -5.03 -24.72 -4.46
C ASN A 26 -6.57 -24.65 -4.35
N ALA A 27 -7.26 -24.87 -5.47
CA ALA A 27 -8.71 -25.01 -5.52
C ALA A 27 -9.11 -26.40 -5.01
N GLN A 28 -9.68 -26.48 -3.81
CA GLN A 28 -10.46 -27.63 -3.37
C GLN A 28 -11.71 -27.13 -2.65
N ASN A 29 -12.87 -27.27 -3.29
CA ASN A 29 -13.97 -28.16 -2.88
C ASN A 29 -15.14 -27.95 -3.85
N LEU A 30 -15.44 -28.99 -4.62
CA LEU A 30 -16.59 -29.08 -5.52
C LEU A 30 -17.81 -29.47 -4.67
N ASP A 31 -18.70 -28.52 -4.38
CA ASP A 31 -20.07 -28.83 -3.98
C ASP A 31 -20.95 -28.80 -5.23
N VAL A 32 -21.50 -29.96 -5.58
CA VAL A 32 -22.23 -30.18 -6.84
C VAL A 32 -23.66 -29.61 -6.76
N TRP A 33 -24.16 -29.20 -5.58
CA TRP A 33 -25.54 -28.71 -5.44
C TRP A 33 -25.74 -27.57 -4.39
N GLY A 34 -24.72 -26.75 -4.09
CA GLY A 34 -24.82 -25.68 -3.07
C GLY A 34 -23.97 -24.43 -3.34
N ASN A 35 -24.66 -23.28 -3.48
CA ASN A 35 -24.11 -21.91 -3.51
C ASN A 35 -23.03 -21.59 -4.59
N THR A 36 -23.49 -21.36 -5.82
CA THR A 36 -22.70 -20.82 -6.93
C THR A 36 -22.51 -19.30 -6.90
N GLN A 37 -22.42 -18.63 -5.74
CA GLN A 37 -21.90 -17.24 -5.73
C GLN A 37 -20.37 -17.17 -5.87
N ASN A 38 -19.65 -18.26 -5.65
CA ASN A 38 -18.17 -18.24 -5.63
C ASN A 38 -17.50 -18.80 -6.89
N SER A 39 -18.25 -19.14 -7.94
CA SER A 39 -17.68 -19.80 -9.14
C SER A 39 -17.33 -18.87 -10.31
N TYR A 40 -17.62 -17.58 -10.23
CA TYR A 40 -17.10 -16.60 -11.19
C TYR A 40 -15.67 -16.11 -10.83
N ALA A 41 -15.19 -16.47 -9.62
CA ALA A 41 -13.89 -16.06 -9.08
C ALA A 41 -12.67 -16.70 -9.76
N ASN A 42 -12.88 -17.70 -10.60
CA ASN A 42 -11.80 -18.50 -11.20
C ASN A 42 -11.72 -18.42 -12.73
N ILE A 43 -12.52 -17.57 -13.38
CA ILE A 43 -12.34 -17.22 -14.81
C ILE A 43 -11.88 -15.77 -15.01
N GLY A 44 -11.40 -15.11 -13.96
CA GLY A 44 -10.87 -13.73 -14.04
C GLY A 44 -11.94 -12.65 -14.27
N LEU A 45 -13.21 -13.05 -14.34
CA LEU A 45 -14.38 -12.20 -14.52
C LEU A 45 -15.38 -12.54 -13.38
N SER A 46 -14.92 -12.49 -12.13
CA SER A 46 -15.85 -12.45 -11.00
C SER A 46 -16.29 -11.02 -10.86
N ASP A 47 -17.61 -10.84 -10.82
CA ASP A 47 -18.40 -9.85 -10.09
C ASP A 47 -17.66 -9.17 -8.92
N THR A 48 -16.60 -8.44 -9.23
CA THR A 48 -15.85 -7.63 -8.30
C THR A 48 -16.30 -6.24 -8.66
N ASP A 49 -17.22 -5.71 -7.85
CA ASP A 49 -17.61 -4.31 -7.89
C ASP A 49 -16.32 -3.51 -8.14
N PRO A 50 -16.21 -2.70 -9.22
CA PRO A 50 -14.97 -1.99 -9.55
C PRO A 50 -14.40 -1.20 -8.36
N ARG A 51 -15.26 -0.89 -7.38
CA ARG A 51 -14.94 -0.33 -6.07
C ARG A 51 -13.97 -1.21 -5.25
N ASP A 52 -14.17 -2.52 -5.22
CA ASP A 52 -13.31 -3.45 -4.46
C ASP A 52 -11.95 -3.68 -5.13
N VAL A 53 -11.93 -3.71 -6.47
CA VAL A 53 -10.67 -3.76 -7.23
C VAL A 53 -9.83 -2.51 -6.94
N VAL A 54 -10.45 -1.33 -7.01
CA VAL A 54 -9.79 -0.06 -6.71
C VAL A 54 -9.32 -0.01 -5.25
N ALA A 55 -10.15 -0.46 -4.29
CA ALA A 55 -9.77 -0.50 -2.89
C ALA A 55 -8.55 -1.41 -2.63
N ASN A 56 -8.48 -2.56 -3.31
CA ASN A 56 -7.36 -3.48 -3.16
C ASN A 56 -6.07 -2.93 -3.78
N VAL A 57 -6.17 -2.29 -4.95
CA VAL A 57 -5.04 -1.58 -5.59
C VAL A 57 -4.52 -0.45 -4.68
N ILE A 58 -5.41 0.36 -4.11
CA ILE A 58 -5.03 1.43 -3.17
C ILE A 58 -4.29 0.85 -1.96
N LYS A 59 -4.77 -0.24 -1.36
CA LYS A 59 -4.10 -0.89 -0.22
C LYS A 59 -2.69 -1.35 -0.55
N VAL A 60 -2.50 -1.98 -1.72
CA VAL A 60 -1.17 -2.45 -2.17
C VAL A 60 -0.24 -1.25 -2.40
N VAL A 61 -0.71 -0.21 -3.09
CA VAL A 61 0.09 1.00 -3.36
C VAL A 61 0.44 1.73 -2.07
N LEU A 62 -0.49 1.86 -1.12
CA LEU A 62 -0.24 2.49 0.18
C LEU A 62 0.79 1.71 1.01
N GLY A 63 0.71 0.38 1.03
CA GLY A 63 1.69 -0.46 1.70
C GLY A 63 3.10 -0.31 1.10
N PHE A 64 3.18 -0.25 -0.23
CA PHE A 64 4.44 -0.04 -0.94
C PHE A 64 5.03 1.35 -0.68
N LEU A 65 4.22 2.41 -0.79
CA LEU A 65 4.64 3.79 -0.49
C LEU A 65 5.07 3.96 0.96
N GLY A 66 4.33 3.38 1.92
CA GLY A 66 4.68 3.41 3.33
C GLY A 66 6.03 2.77 3.61
N THR A 67 6.30 1.62 2.99
CA THR A 67 7.59 0.93 3.11
C THR A 67 8.75 1.80 2.59
N ILE A 68 8.58 2.44 1.44
CA ILE A 68 9.59 3.35 0.86
C ILE A 68 9.82 4.56 1.78
N ALA A 69 8.75 5.14 2.33
CA ALA A 69 8.86 6.29 3.23
C ALA A 69 9.69 5.96 4.48
N VAL A 70 9.49 4.77 5.06
CA VAL A 70 10.29 4.30 6.20
C VAL A 70 11.77 4.15 5.84
N VAL A 71 12.09 3.57 4.67
CA VAL A 71 13.47 3.42 4.20
C VAL A 71 14.15 4.79 4.02
N LEU A 72 13.44 5.77 3.44
CA LEU A 72 13.97 7.13 3.27
C LEU A 72 14.23 7.83 4.60
N ILE A 73 13.36 7.65 5.60
CA ILE A 73 13.55 8.20 6.95
C ILE A 73 14.81 7.59 7.60
N ILE A 74 15.02 6.28 7.46
CA ILE A 74 16.19 5.59 8.00
C ILE A 74 17.48 6.14 7.35
N VAL A 75 17.52 6.26 6.01
CA VAL A 75 18.69 6.78 5.29
C VAL A 75 18.97 8.25 5.66
N ALA A 76 17.93 9.07 5.77
CA ALA A 76 18.06 10.46 6.20
C ALA A 76 18.57 10.56 7.65
N GLY A 77 18.09 9.67 8.54
CA GLY A 77 18.53 9.56 9.93
C GLY A 77 20.01 9.18 10.04
N PHE A 78 20.46 8.20 9.26
CA PHE A 78 21.89 7.85 9.20
C PHE A 78 22.75 9.01 8.69
N GLN A 79 22.28 9.75 7.69
CA GLN A 79 23.00 10.91 7.19
C GLN A 79 23.05 12.06 8.21
N TRP A 80 22.02 12.21 9.05
CA TRP A 80 22.01 13.18 10.14
C TRP A 80 22.98 12.77 11.26
N MET A 81 23.00 11.49 11.64
CA MET A 81 23.91 10.97 12.68
C MET A 81 25.38 10.99 12.24
N THR A 82 25.65 10.79 10.95
CA THR A 82 27.03 10.78 10.40
C THR A 82 27.54 12.16 9.98
N ALA A 83 26.77 13.23 10.20
CA ALA A 83 27.14 14.58 9.78
C ALA A 83 28.29 15.20 10.58
N ALA A 84 28.68 14.64 11.74
CA ALA A 84 29.90 14.99 12.51
C ALA A 84 30.16 16.50 12.71
N GLY A 85 29.12 17.34 12.79
CA GLY A 85 29.23 18.80 12.98
C GLY A 85 29.30 19.64 11.70
N SER A 86 29.24 19.04 10.52
CA SER A 86 29.09 19.76 9.24
C SER A 86 27.66 20.31 9.12
N GLU A 87 27.50 21.63 9.20
CA GLU A 87 26.19 22.30 9.06
C GLU A 87 25.52 21.96 7.73
N ASP A 88 26.27 21.89 6.62
CA ASP A 88 25.74 21.51 5.31
C ASP A 88 25.09 20.13 5.29
N LYS A 89 25.72 19.15 5.94
CA LYS A 89 25.16 17.78 6.01
C LYS A 89 23.97 17.71 6.93
N ILE A 90 23.96 18.46 8.03
CA ILE A 90 22.82 18.57 8.94
C ILE A 90 21.63 19.24 8.24
N ALA A 91 21.85 20.34 7.53
CA ALA A 91 20.81 21.06 6.80
C ALA A 91 20.22 20.18 5.69
N LYS A 92 21.06 19.46 4.95
CA LYS A 92 20.61 18.53 3.91
C LYS A 92 19.82 17.35 4.50
N ALA A 93 20.28 16.76 5.60
CA ALA A 93 19.58 15.67 6.26
C ALA A 93 18.22 16.12 6.83
N LYS A 94 18.17 17.30 7.46
CA LYS A 94 16.90 17.89 7.94
C LYS A 94 15.91 18.13 6.81
N LYS A 95 16.36 18.65 5.66
CA LYS A 95 15.50 18.87 4.49
C LYS A 95 14.90 17.57 3.95
N ILE A 96 15.69 16.51 3.90
CA ILE A 96 15.21 15.19 3.46
C ILE A 96 14.22 14.62 4.49
N MET A 97 14.53 14.76 5.78
CA MET A 97 13.67 14.28 6.86
C MET A 97 12.32 15.00 6.89
N THR A 98 12.29 16.33 6.74
CA THR A 98 11.03 17.08 6.66
C THR A 98 10.25 16.73 5.40
N ALA A 99 10.90 16.59 4.24
CA ALA A 99 10.24 16.16 3.01
C ALA A 99 9.63 14.75 3.14
N ALA A 100 10.33 13.81 3.78
CA ALA A 100 9.83 12.45 4.02
C ALA A 100 8.62 12.44 4.97
N VAL A 101 8.67 13.24 6.05
CA VAL A 101 7.54 13.38 6.99
C VAL A 101 6.32 13.99 6.30
N ILE A 102 6.51 15.04 5.50
CA ILE A 102 5.42 15.67 4.75
C ILE A 102 4.81 14.68 3.75
N GLY A 103 5.63 13.89 3.05
CA GLY A 103 5.16 12.83 2.15
C GLY A 103 4.31 11.79 2.88
N LEU A 104 4.74 11.34 4.07
CA LEU A 104 3.98 10.40 4.89
C LEU A 104 2.63 10.99 5.33
N VAL A 105 2.62 12.25 5.77
CA VAL A 105 1.38 12.94 6.17
C VAL A 105 0.42 13.03 4.99
N ILE A 106 0.88 13.39 3.79
CA ILE A 106 0.03 13.49 2.60
C ILE A 106 -0.65 12.15 2.28
N VAL A 107 0.08 11.03 2.36
CA VAL A 107 -0.49 9.69 2.09
C VAL A 107 -1.57 9.34 3.10
N LEU A 108 -1.35 9.61 4.38
CA LEU A 108 -2.33 9.37 5.44
C LEU A 108 -3.58 10.26 5.25
N MET A 109 -3.38 11.53 4.88
CA MET A 109 -4.46 12.47 4.61
C MET A 109 -5.27 12.08 3.37
N ALA A 110 -4.61 11.62 2.31
CA ALA A 110 -5.28 11.17 1.09
C ALA A 110 -6.20 9.97 1.36
N TYR A 111 -5.75 9.02 2.18
CA TYR A 111 -6.59 7.89 2.60
C TYR A 111 -7.79 8.35 3.44
N ALA A 112 -7.55 9.21 4.44
CA ALA A 112 -8.60 9.74 5.30
C ALA A 112 -9.67 10.53 4.51
N LEU A 113 -9.24 11.36 3.55
CA LEU A 113 -10.15 12.10 2.68
C LEU A 113 -10.94 11.18 1.76
N SER A 114 -10.30 10.17 1.17
CA SER A 114 -10.99 9.21 0.29
C SER A 114 -12.11 8.47 1.02
N THR A 115 -11.85 7.95 2.22
CA THR A 115 -12.91 7.29 3.01
C THR A 115 -13.98 8.27 3.49
N PHE A 116 -13.62 9.52 3.80
CA PHE A 116 -14.57 10.54 4.21
C PHE A 116 -15.58 10.85 3.09
N VAL A 117 -15.08 11.06 1.86
CA VAL A 117 -15.93 11.34 0.69
C VAL A 117 -16.85 10.16 0.38
N ILE A 118 -16.32 8.92 0.39
CA ILE A 118 -17.13 7.71 0.13
C ILE A 118 -18.25 7.57 1.18
N ASN A 119 -17.93 7.76 2.45
CA ASN A 119 -18.91 7.66 3.55
C ASN A 119 -19.97 8.76 3.48
N ALA A 120 -19.60 9.97 3.06
CA ALA A 120 -20.53 11.08 2.86
C ALA A 120 -21.52 10.78 1.72
N ILE A 121 -21.04 10.22 0.61
CA ILE A 121 -21.90 9.85 -0.53
C ILE A 121 -22.84 8.69 -0.16
N ILE A 122 -22.34 7.67 0.54
CA ILE A 122 -23.18 6.54 0.99
C ILE A 122 -24.26 7.03 1.96
N SER A 123 -23.93 7.91 2.90
CA SER A 123 -24.92 8.49 3.83
C SER A 123 -25.99 9.31 3.13
N ALA A 124 -25.63 10.03 2.06
CA ALA A 124 -26.58 10.84 1.29
C ALA A 124 -27.44 10.01 0.30
N THR A 125 -26.93 8.87 -0.16
CA THR A 125 -27.58 8.03 -1.20
C THR A 125 -28.42 6.90 -0.62
N ASN A 126 -28.31 6.58 0.67
CA ASN A 126 -29.31 5.77 1.35
C ASN A 126 -30.50 6.68 1.65
N PRO A 127 -31.61 6.65 0.88
CA PRO A 127 -32.81 7.36 1.28
C PRO A 127 -33.22 6.76 2.62
N SER A 128 -33.11 7.58 3.67
CA SER A 128 -33.78 7.32 4.93
C SER A 128 -35.21 6.90 4.61
N THR A 129 -35.61 5.78 5.18
CA THR A 129 -36.90 5.10 5.10
C THR A 129 -38.04 5.99 5.61
N ALA A 130 -38.31 7.10 4.92
CA ALA A 130 -39.40 8.01 5.21
C ALA A 130 -40.69 7.50 4.56
N VAL A 131 -41.21 6.38 5.07
CA VAL A 131 -42.66 6.14 5.12
C VAL A 131 -42.97 5.53 6.48
N PRO A 132 -43.28 6.33 7.51
CA PRO A 132 -44.18 5.92 8.58
C PRO A 132 -45.60 6.03 8.03
N ASP A 133 -46.25 4.88 7.92
CA ASP A 133 -47.70 4.68 7.86
C ASP A 133 -48.48 5.47 8.93
#